data_AF-A0A7Y6XCS8-F1
#
_entry.id   AF-A0A7Y6XCS8-F1
#
_cell.length_a   1.000
_cell.length_b   1.000
_cell.length_c   1.000
_cell.angle_alpha   90.00
_cell.angle_beta   90.00
_cell.angle_gamma   90.00
#
_symmetry.space_group_name_H-M   'P 1'
#
loop_
_entity.id
_entity.type
_entity.pdbx_description
1 polymer ?
#
loop_
_entity_poly.entity_id
_entity_poly.type
_entity_poly.pdbx_seq_one_letter_code
_entity_poly.pdbx_strand_id
1 'polypeptide(L)'
;MRTLVRRHGALLWLLAALSMLVLFPRIIDVLKALEHEPVELKPGALLVSRPGRVSGAFDETVVLLLDAGPARSTWGLVLNRVRTHQNQPLPEGVDRWGGPVSTGHRTTLTLANPPPEGAQPLLTGLSWYEGSREPRLPVGSSLTFEGLSVWAPGQLEEELARGGWWVTEAHATDVFTAPGSLWVEHAARHL
;
A
#
# COMPACT_ATOMS: atom_id res chain seq x y z
N MET A 1 10.39 13.45 63.27
CA MET A 1 10.40 12.20 62.47
C MET A 1 9.17 11.96 61.57
N ARG A 2 8.11 12.79 61.59
CA ARG A 2 6.91 12.59 60.73
C ARG A 2 6.98 13.25 59.33
N THR A 3 7.93 14.14 59.08
CA THR A 3 8.03 14.92 57.83
C THR A 3 8.87 14.24 56.73
N LEU A 4 9.72 13.28 57.08
CA LEU A 4 10.54 12.56 56.09
C LEU A 4 9.73 11.52 55.29
N VAL A 5 8.85 10.76 55.95
CA VAL A 5 8.07 9.68 55.31
C VAL A 5 7.11 10.22 54.24
N ARG A 6 6.54 11.42 54.46
CA ARG A 6 5.58 12.04 53.53
C ARG A 6 6.25 12.56 52.24
N ARG A 7 7.52 12.96 52.29
CA ARG A 7 8.29 13.41 51.10
C ARG A 7 8.70 12.25 50.19
N HIS A 8 9.04 11.10 50.75
CA HIS A 8 9.42 9.91 49.97
C HIS A 8 8.22 9.29 49.26
N GLY A 9 7.03 9.32 49.88
CA GLY A 9 5.79 8.89 49.22
C GLY A 9 5.43 9.74 48.00
N ALA A 10 5.59 11.06 48.08
CA ALA A 10 5.31 11.96 46.96
C ALA A 10 6.28 11.74 45.78
N LEU A 11 7.57 11.50 46.06
CA LEU A 11 8.58 11.22 45.03
C LEU A 11 8.33 9.87 44.34
N LEU A 12 7.95 8.84 45.10
CA LEU A 12 7.58 7.53 44.55
C LEU A 12 6.35 7.61 43.64
N TRP A 13 5.33 8.38 44.03
CA TRP A 13 4.16 8.63 43.18
C TRP A 13 4.50 9.42 41.90
N LEU A 14 5.41 10.39 41.99
CA LEU A 14 5.88 11.15 40.83
C LEU A 14 6.69 10.28 39.86
N LEU A 15 7.57 9.42 40.37
CA LEU A 15 8.32 8.46 39.57
C LEU A 15 7.41 7.40 38.96
N ALA A 16 6.41 6.91 39.69
CA ALA A 16 5.41 6.00 39.16
C ALA A 16 4.54 6.65 38.08
N ALA A 17 4.10 7.90 38.27
CA ALA A 17 3.33 8.65 37.28
C ALA A 17 4.17 8.95 36.03
N LEU A 18 5.44 9.33 36.19
CA LEU A 18 6.36 9.56 35.08
C LEU A 18 6.68 8.26 34.32
N SER A 19 6.91 7.17 35.05
CA SER A 19 7.07 5.82 34.51
C SER A 19 5.83 5.41 33.71
N MET A 20 4.63 5.61 34.26
CA MET A 20 3.36 5.34 33.57
C MET A 20 3.21 6.21 32.32
N LEU A 21 3.59 7.50 32.36
CA LEU A 21 3.55 8.38 31.18
C LEU A 21 4.46 7.91 30.04
N VAL A 22 5.57 7.22 30.36
CA VAL A 22 6.56 6.75 29.38
C VAL A 22 6.30 5.30 28.92
N LEU A 23 5.83 4.44 29.83
CA LEU A 23 5.59 3.01 29.55
C LEU A 23 4.19 2.76 28.98
N PHE A 24 3.18 3.53 29.38
CA PHE A 24 1.80 3.29 28.95
C PHE A 24 1.59 3.45 27.43
N PRO A 25 2.15 4.46 26.74
CA PRO A 25 2.07 4.53 25.27
C PRO A 25 2.73 3.32 24.61
N ARG A 26 3.90 2.89 25.10
CA ARG A 26 4.62 1.72 24.59
C ARG A 26 3.85 0.42 24.78
N ILE A 27 3.19 0.24 25.92
CA ILE A 27 2.35 -0.93 26.19
C ILE A 27 1.14 -0.95 25.25
N ILE A 28 0.52 0.20 25.00
CA ILE A 28 -0.58 0.31 24.03
C ILE A 28 -0.11 -0.04 22.62
N ASP A 29 1.08 0.43 22.21
CA ASP A 29 1.64 0.12 20.90
C ASP A 29 1.92 -1.38 20.75
N VAL A 30 2.45 -2.02 21.80
CA VAL A 30 2.66 -3.48 21.85
C VAL A 30 1.33 -4.24 21.82
N LEU A 31 0.33 -3.82 22.59
CA LEU A 31 -0.99 -4.47 22.60
C LEU A 31 -1.69 -4.32 21.24
N LYS A 32 -1.60 -3.16 20.59
CA LYS A 32 -2.10 -2.95 19.22
C LYS A 32 -1.38 -3.81 18.18
N ALA A 33 -0.08 -3.99 18.33
CA ALA A 33 0.73 -4.85 17.46
C ALA A 33 0.45 -6.34 17.66
N LEU A 34 -0.08 -6.74 18.84
CA LEU A 34 -0.51 -8.11 19.12
C LEU A 34 -1.93 -8.41 18.63
N GLU A 35 -2.80 -7.39 18.49
CA GLU A 35 -4.18 -7.55 18.01
C GLU A 35 -4.31 -7.64 16.48
N HIS A 36 -3.36 -7.07 15.73
CA HIS A 36 -3.32 -7.19 14.28
C HIS A 36 -2.21 -8.15 13.90
N GLU A 37 -2.55 -9.34 13.36
CA GLU A 37 -1.54 -10.11 12.62
C GLU A 37 -0.94 -9.18 11.55
N PRO A 38 0.39 -8.99 11.52
CA PRO A 38 0.99 -8.13 10.52
C PRO A 38 0.68 -8.74 9.16
N VAL A 39 -0.18 -8.06 8.39
CA VAL A 39 -0.49 -8.48 7.02
C VAL A 39 0.82 -8.46 6.26
N GLU A 40 1.29 -9.65 5.87
CA GLU A 40 2.59 -9.81 5.25
C GLU A 40 2.64 -9.04 3.93
N LEU A 41 3.62 -8.13 3.82
CA LEU A 41 3.92 -7.42 2.59
C LEU A 41 4.51 -8.39 1.57
N LYS A 42 3.68 -8.78 0.61
CA LYS A 42 4.05 -9.69 -0.47
C LYS A 42 3.56 -9.19 -1.82
N PRO A 43 4.21 -9.59 -2.93
CA PRO A 43 3.66 -9.40 -4.28
C PRO A 43 2.21 -9.90 -4.34
N GLY A 44 1.33 -9.12 -4.96
CA GLY A 44 -0.10 -9.41 -5.05
C GLY A 44 -0.93 -8.89 -3.88
N ALA A 45 -0.35 -8.21 -2.88
CA ALA A 45 -1.13 -7.48 -1.89
C ALA A 45 -1.61 -6.12 -2.44
N LEU A 46 -2.77 -5.64 -1.95
CA LEU A 46 -3.23 -4.28 -2.19
C LEU A 46 -2.94 -3.39 -0.99
N LEU A 47 -2.48 -2.17 -1.27
CA LEU A 47 -2.43 -1.07 -0.34
C LEU A 47 -3.61 -0.13 -0.63
N VAL A 48 -4.51 0.00 0.33
CA VAL A 48 -5.66 0.91 0.25
C VAL A 48 -5.35 2.12 1.12
N SER A 49 -5.23 3.29 0.51
CA SER A 49 -4.91 4.51 1.25
C SER A 49 -6.02 4.82 2.27
N ARG A 50 -5.62 5.14 3.49
CA ARG A 50 -6.55 5.60 4.52
C ARG A 50 -6.92 7.07 4.29
N PRO A 51 -8.21 7.46 4.42
CA PRO A 51 -8.65 8.84 4.21
C PRO A 51 -7.83 9.84 5.03
N GLY A 52 -7.22 10.81 4.36
CA GLY A 52 -6.43 11.89 5.01
C GLY A 52 -5.14 11.43 5.71
N ARG A 53 -4.68 10.19 5.49
CA ARG A 53 -3.44 9.66 6.10
C ARG A 53 -2.28 9.53 5.12
N VAL A 54 -2.59 9.45 3.83
CA VAL A 54 -1.61 9.51 2.75
C VAL A 54 -1.89 10.79 1.95
N SER A 55 -0.86 11.44 1.44
CA SER A 55 -0.98 12.74 0.77
C SER A 55 -0.37 12.73 -0.64
N GLY A 56 -0.75 13.73 -1.44
CA GLY A 56 -0.19 13.93 -2.77
C GLY A 56 -0.61 12.79 -3.70
N ALA A 57 0.36 12.15 -4.33
CA ALA A 57 0.14 11.20 -5.42
C ALA A 57 -0.67 9.95 -5.06
N PHE A 58 -0.86 9.71 -3.76
CA PHE A 58 -1.43 8.49 -3.20
C PHE A 58 -2.75 8.71 -2.45
N ASP A 59 -3.27 9.93 -2.41
CA ASP A 59 -4.60 10.18 -1.81
C ASP A 59 -5.68 9.39 -2.57
N GLU A 60 -6.63 8.80 -1.85
CA GLU A 60 -7.69 7.93 -2.39
C GLU A 60 -7.21 6.89 -3.42
N THR A 61 -6.01 6.33 -3.24
CA THR A 61 -5.45 5.30 -4.13
C THR A 61 -5.61 3.88 -3.59
N VAL A 62 -5.66 2.94 -4.53
CA VAL A 62 -5.43 1.51 -4.33
C VAL A 62 -4.20 1.12 -5.13
N VAL A 63 -3.16 0.61 -4.48
CA VAL A 63 -1.90 0.19 -5.12
C VAL A 63 -1.76 -1.32 -5.06
N LEU A 64 -1.50 -1.96 -6.20
CA LEU A 64 -1.13 -3.39 -6.27
C LEU A 64 0.38 -3.52 -6.18
N LEU A 65 0.88 -4.27 -5.20
CA LEU A 65 2.31 -4.56 -5.08
C LEU A 65 2.75 -5.61 -6.10
N LEU A 66 3.78 -5.30 -6.88
CA LEU A 66 4.41 -6.22 -7.83
C LEU A 66 5.69 -6.83 -7.26
N ASP A 67 6.37 -6.11 -6.38
CA ASP A 67 7.43 -6.64 -5.54
C ASP A 67 7.35 -6.01 -4.14
N ALA A 68 7.61 -6.80 -3.11
CA ALA A 68 7.60 -6.36 -1.73
C ALA A 68 8.61 -7.14 -0.89
N GLY A 69 9.30 -6.46 0.01
CA GLY A 69 10.14 -7.10 1.02
C GLY A 69 10.99 -6.12 1.81
N PRO A 70 11.25 -6.38 3.11
CA PRO A 70 11.82 -5.39 4.02
C PRO A 70 13.27 -5.02 3.73
N ALA A 71 14.02 -5.90 3.06
CA ALA A 71 15.42 -5.69 2.73
C ALA A 71 15.64 -5.09 1.33
N ARG A 72 14.58 -4.92 0.54
CA ARG A 72 14.64 -4.40 -0.83
C ARG A 72 13.61 -3.29 -1.03
N SER A 73 13.70 -2.58 -2.16
CA SER A 73 12.67 -1.61 -2.50
C SER A 73 11.35 -2.33 -2.78
N THR A 74 10.26 -1.79 -2.25
CA THR A 74 8.91 -2.27 -2.55
C THR A 74 8.34 -1.43 -3.67
N TRP A 75 7.62 -2.03 -4.62
CA TRP A 75 7.02 -1.27 -5.69
C TRP A 75 5.75 -1.91 -6.25
N GLY A 76 4.94 -1.08 -6.90
CA GLY A 76 3.63 -1.46 -7.38
C GLY A 76 3.02 -0.47 -8.35
N LEU A 77 1.74 -0.67 -8.64
CA LEU A 77 0.96 0.10 -9.60
C LEU A 77 -0.31 0.63 -8.95
N VAL A 78 -0.56 1.94 -9.06
CA VAL A 78 -1.86 2.52 -8.71
C VAL A 78 -2.92 1.97 -9.68
N LEU A 79 -3.93 1.31 -9.13
CA LEU A 79 -4.98 0.66 -9.91
C LEU A 79 -6.09 1.60 -10.32
N ASN A 80 -6.31 2.72 -9.62
CA ASN A 80 -7.56 3.47 -9.73
C ASN A 80 -7.41 4.89 -10.32
N ARG A 81 -6.37 5.13 -11.14
CA ARG A 81 -6.11 6.44 -11.76
C ARG A 81 -6.05 6.35 -13.27
N VAL A 82 -6.90 7.11 -13.97
CA VAL A 82 -6.94 7.24 -15.45
C VAL A 82 -6.26 8.52 -15.95
N ARG A 83 -5.66 9.28 -15.03
CA ARG A 83 -4.88 10.50 -15.24
C ARG A 83 -3.77 10.53 -14.21
N THR A 84 -2.73 11.31 -14.43
CA THR A 84 -1.68 11.50 -13.41
C THR A 84 -2.25 12.19 -12.17
N HIS A 85 -1.52 12.16 -11.05
CA HIS A 85 -1.92 12.92 -9.85
C HIS A 85 -2.07 14.44 -10.11
N GLN A 86 -1.33 14.98 -11.09
CA GLN A 86 -1.41 16.38 -11.52
C GLN A 86 -2.53 16.63 -12.54
N ASN A 87 -3.45 15.67 -12.70
CA ASN A 87 -4.57 15.70 -13.63
C ASN A 87 -4.18 15.78 -15.12
N GLN A 88 -2.96 15.35 -15.47
CA GLN A 88 -2.52 15.31 -16.86
C GLN A 88 -3.09 14.07 -17.58
N PRO A 89 -3.41 14.18 -18.88
CA PRO A 89 -3.82 13.02 -19.68
C PRO A 89 -2.69 12.00 -19.78
N LEU A 90 -3.05 10.72 -19.95
CA LEU A 90 -2.08 9.65 -20.16
C LEU A 90 -1.72 9.52 -21.64
N PRO A 91 -0.51 9.05 -21.98
CA PRO A 91 -0.12 8.80 -23.36
C PRO A 91 -0.98 7.75 -24.05
N GLU A 92 -0.94 7.72 -25.38
CA GLU A 92 -1.65 6.72 -26.17
C GLU A 92 -1.17 5.30 -25.82
N GLY A 93 -2.14 4.38 -25.70
CA GLY A 93 -1.91 2.99 -25.33
C GLY A 93 -1.66 2.76 -23.83
N VAL A 94 -1.86 3.78 -22.99
CA VAL A 94 -1.81 3.66 -21.52
C VAL A 94 -3.23 3.77 -20.98
N ASP A 95 -3.66 2.74 -20.25
CA ASP A 95 -4.99 2.68 -19.65
C ASP A 95 -5.04 3.40 -18.30
N ARG A 96 -3.96 3.28 -17.51
CA ARG A 96 -3.91 3.75 -16.12
C ARG A 96 -2.55 4.31 -15.74
N TRP A 97 -2.56 5.22 -14.78
CA TRP A 97 -1.33 5.75 -14.19
C TRP A 97 -0.87 4.84 -13.06
N GLY A 98 0.34 4.30 -13.15
CA GLY A 98 0.89 3.36 -12.18
C GLY A 98 1.65 4.02 -11.02
N GLY A 99 2.12 5.25 -11.19
CA GLY A 99 2.72 6.03 -10.10
C GLY A 99 3.68 7.12 -10.56
N PRO A 100 4.25 7.89 -9.60
CA PRO A 100 5.00 9.11 -9.90
C PRO A 100 6.45 8.86 -10.34
N VAL A 101 6.96 7.65 -10.19
CA VAL A 101 8.36 7.30 -10.47
C VAL A 101 8.47 6.69 -11.87
N SER A 102 9.59 6.92 -12.55
CA SER A 102 9.87 6.36 -13.89
C SER A 102 8.77 6.66 -14.91
N THR A 103 8.38 7.93 -15.01
CA THR A 103 7.42 8.42 -16.04
C THR A 103 7.90 8.00 -17.44
N GLY A 104 7.11 7.16 -18.13
CA GLY A 104 7.45 6.55 -19.42
C GLY A 104 7.77 5.05 -19.35
N HIS A 105 8.08 4.50 -18.16
CA HIS A 105 8.14 3.04 -17.99
C HIS A 105 6.73 2.47 -18.04
N ARG A 106 6.53 1.45 -18.87
CA ARG A 106 5.23 0.79 -19.06
C ARG A 106 5.24 -0.60 -18.47
N THR A 107 4.18 -0.93 -17.75
CA THR A 107 3.96 -2.26 -17.18
C THR A 107 2.57 -2.71 -17.54
N THR A 108 2.42 -3.93 -18.06
CA THR A 108 1.11 -4.47 -18.45
C THR A 108 0.71 -5.61 -17.55
N LEU A 109 -0.50 -5.52 -16.96
CA LEU A 109 -1.16 -6.61 -16.25
C LEU A 109 -2.08 -7.35 -17.23
N THR A 110 -2.11 -8.68 -17.19
CA THR A 110 -2.87 -9.50 -18.15
C THR A 110 -3.48 -10.75 -17.52
N LEU A 111 -4.68 -11.10 -17.99
CA LEU A 111 -5.39 -12.36 -17.69
C LEU A 111 -5.19 -13.42 -18.78
N ALA A 112 -4.29 -13.18 -19.74
CA ALA A 112 -4.08 -14.07 -20.86
C ALA A 112 -3.60 -15.47 -20.43
N ASN A 113 -4.15 -16.50 -21.06
CA ASN A 113 -3.77 -17.89 -20.87
C ASN A 113 -3.60 -18.57 -22.25
N PRO A 114 -2.37 -18.97 -22.64
CA PRO A 114 -1.12 -18.81 -21.89
C PRO A 114 -0.72 -17.33 -21.75
N PRO A 115 0.02 -16.97 -20.69
CA PRO A 115 0.53 -15.62 -20.53
C PRO A 115 1.56 -15.30 -21.64
N PRO A 116 1.79 -14.02 -21.95
CA PRO A 116 2.86 -13.60 -22.86
C PRO A 116 4.24 -14.09 -22.43
N GLU A 117 5.15 -14.17 -23.40
CA GLU A 117 6.53 -14.58 -23.13
C GLU A 117 7.20 -13.58 -22.17
N GLY A 118 7.92 -14.09 -21.17
CA GLY A 118 8.58 -13.27 -20.14
C GLY A 118 7.65 -12.73 -19.04
N ALA A 119 6.33 -12.95 -19.13
CA ALA A 119 5.40 -12.51 -18.11
C ALA A 119 5.60 -13.26 -16.78
N GLN A 120 5.61 -12.50 -15.69
CA GLN A 120 5.76 -12.99 -14.33
C GLN A 120 4.37 -13.23 -13.71
N PRO A 121 4.12 -14.41 -13.11
CA PRO A 121 2.87 -14.65 -12.39
C PRO A 121 2.79 -13.77 -11.14
N LEU A 122 1.61 -13.25 -10.83
CA LEU A 122 1.37 -12.42 -9.63
C LEU A 122 0.26 -12.98 -8.75
N LEU A 123 -0.90 -13.28 -9.35
CA LEU A 123 -2.04 -13.93 -8.70
C LEU A 123 -2.52 -15.08 -9.59
N THR A 124 -3.42 -15.92 -9.07
CA THR A 124 -4.07 -16.94 -9.90
C THR A 124 -4.75 -16.31 -11.10
N GLY A 125 -4.26 -16.64 -12.30
CA GLY A 125 -4.79 -16.12 -13.57
C GLY A 125 -4.38 -14.67 -13.89
N LEU A 126 -3.51 -14.04 -13.11
CA LEU A 126 -2.99 -12.70 -13.37
C LEU A 126 -1.46 -12.73 -13.44
N SER A 127 -0.93 -12.25 -14.57
CA SER A 127 0.51 -12.07 -14.77
C SER A 127 0.81 -10.62 -15.17
N TRP A 128 2.07 -10.23 -15.04
CA TRP A 128 2.54 -8.92 -15.48
C TRP A 128 3.80 -9.03 -16.32
N TYR A 129 4.03 -8.06 -17.19
CA TYR A 129 5.26 -7.94 -17.97
C TYR A 129 5.59 -6.48 -18.27
N GLU A 130 6.86 -6.20 -18.56
CA GLU A 130 7.31 -4.87 -18.97
C GLU A 130 6.94 -4.58 -20.42
N GLY A 131 6.49 -3.36 -20.68
CA GLY A 131 6.07 -2.92 -22.00
C GLY A 131 4.56 -2.72 -22.12
N SER A 132 4.14 -2.46 -23.36
CA SER A 132 2.74 -2.19 -23.70
C SER A 132 1.99 -3.48 -24.00
N ARG A 133 0.66 -3.39 -24.00
CA ARG A 133 -0.21 -4.47 -24.44
C ARG A 133 0.19 -5.00 -25.82
N GLU A 134 0.29 -6.32 -25.94
CA GLU A 134 0.55 -6.95 -27.22
C GLU A 134 -0.71 -6.93 -28.11
N PRO A 135 -0.60 -6.58 -29.42
CA PRO A 135 -1.75 -6.48 -30.31
C PRO A 135 -2.59 -7.77 -30.45
N ARG A 136 -1.96 -8.93 -30.24
CA ARG A 136 -2.63 -10.23 -30.32
C ARG A 136 -3.55 -10.54 -29.13
N LEU A 137 -3.43 -9.80 -28.03
CA LEU A 137 -4.23 -10.04 -26.83
C LEU A 137 -5.66 -9.52 -27.02
N PRO A 138 -6.69 -10.23 -26.55
CA PRO A 138 -8.07 -9.76 -26.59
C PRO A 138 -8.26 -8.40 -25.90
N VAL A 139 -9.22 -7.61 -26.40
CA VAL A 139 -9.60 -6.35 -25.75
C VAL A 139 -10.17 -6.61 -24.36
N GLY A 140 -9.69 -5.85 -23.37
CA GLY A 140 -10.10 -5.99 -21.98
C GLY A 140 -9.40 -7.11 -21.22
N SER A 141 -8.54 -7.92 -21.85
CA SER A 141 -7.78 -8.96 -21.14
C SER A 141 -6.49 -8.46 -20.50
N SER A 142 -6.14 -7.19 -20.73
CA SER A 142 -4.92 -6.57 -20.19
C SER A 142 -5.10 -5.07 -20.01
N LEU A 143 -4.30 -4.51 -19.10
CA LEU A 143 -4.23 -3.08 -18.80
C LEU A 143 -2.76 -2.66 -18.79
N THR A 144 -2.43 -1.65 -19.58
CA THR A 144 -1.11 -1.03 -19.60
C THR A 144 -1.07 0.18 -18.68
N PHE A 145 -0.08 0.20 -17.80
CA PHE A 145 0.17 1.25 -16.83
C PHE A 145 1.42 2.02 -17.24
N GLU A 146 1.47 3.31 -16.91
CA GLU A 146 2.69 4.11 -17.02
C GLU A 146 3.10 4.68 -15.67
N GLY A 147 4.40 4.57 -15.37
CA GLY A 147 4.98 4.98 -14.10
C GLY A 147 4.77 3.93 -13.00
N LEU A 148 5.54 4.08 -11.93
CA LEU A 148 5.62 3.13 -10.83
C LEU A 148 5.42 3.85 -9.48
N SER A 149 4.84 3.11 -8.54
CA SER A 149 4.80 3.48 -7.13
C SER A 149 5.92 2.75 -6.41
N VAL A 150 6.89 3.49 -5.87
CA VAL A 150 8.12 2.90 -5.31
C VAL A 150 8.35 3.42 -3.90
N TRP A 151 8.66 2.51 -3.00
CA TRP A 151 9.08 2.75 -1.64
C TRP A 151 10.53 2.30 -1.47
N ALA A 152 11.34 3.14 -0.82
CA ALA A 152 12.65 2.73 -0.36
C ALA A 152 12.55 1.59 0.67
N PRO A 153 13.63 0.81 0.89
CA PRO A 153 13.63 -0.23 1.92
C PRO A 153 13.18 0.31 3.29
N GLY A 154 12.20 -0.34 3.92
CA GLY A 154 11.63 0.06 5.22
C GLY A 154 10.62 1.21 5.17
N GLN A 155 10.52 1.96 4.07
CA GLN A 155 9.64 3.13 4.01
C GLN A 155 8.16 2.76 4.10
N LEU A 156 7.74 1.70 3.39
CA LEU A 156 6.34 1.27 3.41
C LEU A 156 5.95 0.76 4.81
N GLU A 157 6.83 0.04 5.48
CA GLU A 157 6.66 -0.43 6.85
C GLU A 157 6.48 0.73 7.82
N GLU A 158 7.25 1.80 7.67
CA GLU A 158 7.06 3.02 8.46
C GLU A 158 5.72 3.71 8.17
N GLU A 159 5.29 3.76 6.91
CA GLU A 159 3.99 4.32 6.53
C GLU A 159 2.83 3.50 7.09
N LEU A 160 2.95 2.16 7.09
CA LEU A 160 2.01 1.24 7.73
C LEU A 160 1.96 1.45 9.25
N ALA A 161 3.11 1.58 9.90
CA ALA A 161 3.19 1.85 11.34
C ALA A 161 2.54 3.20 11.72
N ARG A 162 2.61 4.19 10.82
CA ARG A 162 1.89 5.48 10.96
C ARG A 162 0.40 5.39 10.61
N GLY A 163 -0.06 4.23 10.16
CA GLY A 163 -1.45 3.99 9.78
C GLY A 163 -1.86 4.71 8.50
N GLY A 164 -0.94 4.79 7.52
CA GLY A 164 -1.21 5.34 6.18
C GLY A 164 -2.07 4.42 5.31
N TRP A 165 -1.91 3.11 5.47
CA TRP A 165 -2.48 2.13 4.54
C TRP A 165 -3.26 1.05 5.29
N TRP A 166 -4.32 0.54 4.66
CA TRP A 166 -4.81 -0.80 4.92
C TRP A 166 -4.16 -1.75 3.91
N VAL A 167 -3.76 -2.94 4.38
CA VAL A 167 -3.27 -4.01 3.51
C VAL A 167 -4.36 -5.05 3.39
N THR A 168 -4.71 -5.40 2.15
CA THR A 168 -5.71 -6.43 1.85
C THR A 168 -5.20 -7.38 0.78
N GLU A 169 -5.75 -8.59 0.74
CA GLU A 169 -5.52 -9.50 -0.37
C GLU A 169 -6.12 -8.92 -1.66
N ALA A 170 -5.41 -9.12 -2.78
CA ALA A 170 -5.92 -8.78 -4.10
C ALA A 170 -6.57 -10.00 -4.75
N HIS A 171 -7.61 -9.75 -5.52
CA HIS A 171 -8.11 -10.66 -6.54
C HIS A 171 -7.78 -10.13 -7.92
N ALA A 172 -7.61 -11.02 -8.89
CA ALA A 172 -7.37 -10.63 -10.28
C ALA A 172 -8.47 -9.71 -10.83
N THR A 173 -9.71 -9.84 -10.32
CA THR A 173 -10.85 -8.99 -10.69
C THR A 173 -10.70 -7.55 -10.23
N ASP A 174 -10.02 -7.27 -9.11
CA ASP A 174 -9.79 -5.91 -8.60
C ASP A 174 -9.04 -5.05 -9.61
N VAL A 175 -8.12 -5.66 -10.36
CA VAL A 175 -7.32 -4.98 -11.40
C VAL A 175 -8.22 -4.46 -12.52
N PHE A 176 -9.29 -5.18 -12.86
CA PHE A 176 -10.15 -4.85 -14.00
C PHE A 176 -11.45 -4.13 -13.59
N THR A 177 -11.69 -3.95 -12.29
CA THR A 177 -12.76 -3.10 -11.76
C THR A 177 -12.63 -1.66 -12.27
N ALA A 178 -13.76 -0.99 -12.44
CA ALA A 178 -13.81 0.41 -12.85
C ALA A 178 -13.04 1.29 -11.84
N PRO A 179 -12.10 2.15 -12.29
CA PRO A 179 -11.24 2.93 -11.40
C PRO A 179 -11.99 3.77 -10.35
N GLY A 180 -13.15 4.32 -10.71
CA GLY A 180 -13.89 5.27 -9.86
C GLY A 180 -14.49 4.67 -8.58
N SER A 181 -14.79 3.37 -8.54
CA SER A 181 -15.41 2.73 -7.37
C SER A 181 -14.40 1.97 -6.50
N LEU A 182 -13.23 1.63 -7.04
CA LEU A 182 -12.31 0.68 -6.41
C LEU A 182 -11.86 1.12 -5.00
N TRP A 183 -11.49 2.39 -4.82
CA TRP A 183 -11.06 2.86 -3.49
C TRP A 183 -12.21 2.84 -2.48
N VAL A 184 -13.42 3.28 -2.87
CA VAL A 184 -14.59 3.31 -1.98
C VAL A 184 -14.99 1.88 -1.58
N GLU A 185 -15.02 0.94 -2.53
CA GLU A 185 -15.37 -0.46 -2.28
C GLU A 185 -14.42 -1.15 -1.31
N HIS A 186 -13.12 -0.88 -1.42
CA HIS A 186 -12.11 -1.44 -0.51
C HIS A 186 -12.07 -0.71 0.83
N ALA A 187 -12.13 0.63 0.84
CA ALA A 187 -12.15 1.42 2.06
C ALA A 187 -13.38 1.11 2.95
N ALA A 188 -14.55 0.89 2.35
CA ALA A 188 -15.77 0.53 3.08
C ALA A 188 -15.68 -0.78 3.86
N ARG A 189 -14.73 -1.68 3.53
CA ARG A 189 -14.51 -2.93 4.29
C ARG A 189 -13.72 -2.71 5.59
N HIS A 190 -13.14 -1.51 5.76
CA HIS A 190 -12.25 -1.17 6.87
C HIS A 190 -12.77 -0.02 7.74
N LEU A 191 -13.95 0.52 7.43
CA LEU A 191 -14.65 1.57 8.17
C LEU A 191 -15.81 0.98 8.96
#